data_AF-A0A9D5PVE1-F1
#
_entry.id   AF-A0A9D5PVE1-F1
#
_cell.length_a   1.000
_cell.length_b   1.000
_cell.length_c   1.000
_cell.angle_alpha   90.00
_cell.angle_beta   90.00
_cell.angle_gamma   90.00
#
_symmetry.space_group_name_H-M   'P 1'
#
loop_
_entity.id
_entity.type
_entity.pdbx_description
1 polymer ?
#
loop_
_entity_poly.entity_id
_entity_poly.type
_entity_poly.pdbx_seq_one_letter_code
_entity_poly.pdbx_strand_id
1 'polypeptide(L)'
;MKLLYRYLDNALEHLLPIGEFRIFSDIGGGFSLSDGVDLSELDDSLKAGVIAQAEAWMDEEYPILLAHDFARYHREGNRAIFEEVYFKRRHLLTAFSLAEAIEGKGRFLDRIMDGIWLICEETDWVIPAHVRDTKPGPLPPSFAGDFKYFDLFSAGTAGVLAMVYLLVRKQLDEITPHISNRIAFCVKERILKPFLAYDMPNWMGIGRPGRGVNNWNPWILSNVLTCAAVFEEDIVKRRQIVAYSMICLDNFISVYHSDGGCDEGPSYWGEAGAALFDALELLYDMTGGYVDLFGEELIRRMGDYEADFHVGGRYFINFADCPAKISPGGRLITRYGRRTGSQYLENFGRYMQKNQTYGASDHANGYRWLKNAFEKTAEAVEFQPKTQCWYDGIGVMKEREFSEEARGFVLACKGGHNNESHNHNDVGNFIVYYNG
;
A
#
# COMPACT_ATOMS: atom_id res chain seq x y z
N MET A 1 3.57 8.12 -21.11
CA MET A 1 4.79 8.87 -20.73
C MET A 1 5.73 7.91 -19.98
N LYS A 2 7.06 8.01 -20.11
CA LYS A 2 8.03 7.19 -19.37
C LYS A 2 8.86 8.09 -18.46
N LEU A 3 8.47 8.20 -17.20
CA LEU A 3 9.07 9.14 -16.25
C LEU A 3 10.29 8.53 -15.56
N LEU A 4 10.13 7.34 -14.98
CA LEU A 4 11.19 6.61 -14.27
C LEU A 4 12.28 6.10 -15.22
N TYR A 5 11.94 5.77 -16.47
CA TYR A 5 12.91 5.32 -17.47
C TYR A 5 14.04 6.33 -17.70
N ARG A 6 13.78 7.64 -17.51
CA ARG A 6 14.80 8.70 -17.64
C ARG A 6 15.91 8.58 -16.60
N TYR A 7 15.63 7.93 -15.48
CA TYR A 7 16.56 7.74 -14.38
C TYR A 7 17.28 6.39 -14.46
N LEU A 8 16.84 5.44 -15.30
CA LEU A 8 17.21 4.02 -15.17
C LEU A 8 18.71 3.76 -15.15
N ASP A 9 19.48 4.34 -16.07
CA ASP A 9 20.92 4.07 -16.16
C ASP A 9 21.68 4.67 -14.97
N ASN A 10 21.38 5.92 -14.61
CA ASN A 10 22.12 6.66 -13.58
C ASN A 10 21.64 6.32 -12.15
N ALA A 11 20.36 5.99 -11.96
CA ALA A 11 19.81 5.67 -10.64
C ALA A 11 20.50 4.47 -10.00
N LEU A 12 21.01 3.53 -10.80
CA LEU A 12 21.73 2.36 -10.32
C LEU A 12 23.13 2.72 -9.78
N GLU A 13 23.73 3.80 -10.26
CA GLU A 13 25.00 4.34 -9.73
C GLU A 13 24.76 5.04 -8.39
N HIS A 14 23.61 5.69 -8.22
CA HIS A 14 23.20 6.38 -7.00
C HIS A 14 22.52 5.47 -5.96
N LEU A 15 22.29 4.20 -6.28
CA LEU A 15 21.63 3.28 -5.37
C LEU A 15 22.49 3.01 -4.14
N LEU A 16 21.96 3.32 -2.96
CA LEU A 16 22.65 3.14 -1.69
C LEU A 16 22.76 1.65 -1.34
N PRO A 17 23.96 1.17 -0.95
CA PRO A 17 24.12 -0.13 -0.30
C PRO A 17 23.25 -0.23 0.95
N ILE A 18 22.82 -1.45 1.29
CA ILE A 18 21.90 -1.67 2.42
C ILE A 18 22.42 -1.11 3.77
N GLY A 19 23.74 -1.10 3.98
CA GLY A 19 24.37 -0.55 5.19
C GLY A 19 24.45 0.98 5.24
N GLU A 20 24.31 1.65 4.09
CA GLU A 20 24.29 3.12 3.99
C GLU A 20 22.86 3.65 3.84
N PHE A 21 21.94 2.80 3.39
CA PHE A 21 20.53 3.11 3.24
C PHE A 21 19.87 3.45 4.57
N ARG A 22 19.10 4.54 4.57
CA ARG A 22 18.24 4.95 5.68
C ARG A 22 16.81 5.04 5.17
N ILE A 23 15.90 4.30 5.80
CA ILE A 23 14.47 4.35 5.47
C ILE A 23 13.84 5.60 6.08
N PHE A 24 12.86 6.19 5.39
CA PHE A 24 12.17 7.40 5.83
C PHE A 24 13.10 8.62 5.92
N SER A 25 13.90 8.85 4.87
CA SER A 25 14.97 9.87 4.90
C SER A 25 14.47 11.29 5.21
N ASP A 26 13.20 11.57 4.94
CA ASP A 26 12.50 12.82 5.24
C ASP A 26 12.10 12.99 6.72
N ILE A 27 12.24 11.95 7.55
CA ILE A 27 11.90 11.97 8.99
C ILE A 27 13.19 11.87 9.80
N GLY A 28 13.62 12.96 10.43
CA GLY A 28 14.79 12.96 11.33
C GLY A 28 16.12 12.53 10.68
N GLY A 29 16.22 12.60 9.35
CA GLY A 29 17.38 12.08 8.60
C GLY A 29 17.34 10.56 8.33
N GLY A 30 16.19 9.92 8.55
CA GLY A 30 15.94 8.50 8.32
C GLY A 30 16.49 7.57 9.39
N PHE A 31 16.07 6.31 9.33
CA PHE A 31 16.41 5.26 10.27
C PHE A 31 17.35 4.24 9.61
N SER A 32 18.44 3.89 10.30
CA SER A 32 19.33 2.82 9.83
C SER A 32 18.68 1.47 10.10
N LEU A 33 18.89 0.50 9.23
CA LEU A 33 18.38 -0.86 9.42
C LEU A 33 19.02 -1.58 10.62
N SER A 34 20.23 -1.18 11.02
CA SER A 34 20.90 -1.72 12.20
C SER A 34 20.34 -1.17 13.50
N ASP A 35 19.88 0.09 13.50
CA ASP A 35 19.34 0.72 14.69
C ASP A 35 17.86 0.40 14.90
N GLY A 36 17.14 0.13 13.80
CA GLY A 36 15.69 -0.03 13.80
C GLY A 36 14.99 1.33 13.69
N VAL A 37 13.68 1.33 13.82
CA VAL A 37 12.86 2.55 13.78
C VAL A 37 12.57 3.01 15.21
N ASP A 38 12.99 4.24 15.54
CA ASP A 38 12.71 4.83 16.85
C ASP A 38 11.32 5.48 16.87
N LEU A 39 10.42 4.92 17.69
CA LEU A 39 9.03 5.36 17.83
C LEU A 39 8.82 6.33 19.01
N SER A 40 9.88 6.78 19.65
CA SER A 40 9.82 7.68 20.82
C SER A 40 9.11 9.01 20.53
N GLU A 41 9.23 9.53 19.30
CA GLU A 41 8.62 10.79 18.85
C GLU A 41 7.15 10.64 18.39
N LEU A 42 6.57 9.44 18.44
CA LEU A 42 5.15 9.28 18.09
C LEU A 42 4.23 9.96 19.12
N ASP A 43 3.06 10.39 18.67
CA ASP A 43 2.02 10.96 19.53
C ASP A 43 1.57 9.99 20.64
N ASP A 44 1.44 10.49 21.87
CA ASP A 44 1.14 9.65 23.04
C ASP A 44 -0.25 9.00 22.96
N SER A 45 -1.23 9.65 22.34
CA SER A 45 -2.57 9.07 22.15
C SER A 45 -2.54 7.92 21.14
N LEU A 46 -1.73 8.05 20.07
CA LEU A 46 -1.49 6.97 19.13
C LEU A 46 -0.79 5.79 19.82
N LYS A 47 0.27 6.05 20.60
CA LYS A 47 0.98 5.02 21.37
C LYS A 47 0.04 4.27 22.30
N ALA A 48 -0.75 5.00 23.10
CA ALA A 48 -1.71 4.41 24.01
C ALA A 48 -2.78 3.59 23.29
N GLY A 49 -3.29 4.08 22.15
CA GLY A 49 -4.29 3.36 21.35
C GLY A 49 -3.75 2.04 20.76
N VAL A 50 -2.53 2.04 20.25
CA VAL A 50 -1.86 0.84 19.73
C VAL A 50 -1.64 -0.19 20.84
N ILE A 51 -1.15 0.24 22.01
CA ILE A 51 -0.95 -0.65 23.15
C ILE A 51 -2.28 -1.24 23.63
N ALA A 52 -3.31 -0.41 23.81
CA ALA A 52 -4.62 -0.85 24.25
C ALA A 52 -5.26 -1.86 23.28
N GLN A 53 -5.05 -1.69 21.97
CA GLN A 53 -5.52 -2.65 20.97
C GLN A 53 -4.81 -4.01 21.10
N ALA A 54 -3.49 -4.01 21.28
CA ALA A 54 -2.75 -5.25 21.50
C ALA A 54 -3.15 -5.94 22.81
N GLU A 55 -3.40 -5.18 23.87
CA GLU A 55 -3.91 -5.69 25.14
C GLU A 55 -5.28 -6.35 25.00
N ALA A 56 -6.19 -5.72 24.25
CA ALA A 56 -7.51 -6.28 23.99
C ALA A 56 -7.47 -7.60 23.21
N TRP A 57 -6.38 -7.88 22.50
CA TRP A 57 -6.19 -9.10 21.71
C TRP A 57 -5.24 -10.10 22.37
N MET A 58 -4.79 -9.86 23.60
CA MET A 58 -3.81 -10.73 24.26
C MET A 58 -4.32 -12.17 24.45
N ASP A 59 -5.63 -12.37 24.56
CA ASP A 59 -6.24 -13.71 24.68
C ASP A 59 -6.73 -14.28 23.33
N GLU A 60 -6.64 -13.52 22.23
CA GLU A 60 -7.06 -13.98 20.90
C GLU A 60 -6.07 -14.99 20.33
N GLU A 61 -6.52 -16.16 19.89
CA GLU A 61 -5.61 -17.14 19.26
C GLU A 61 -5.32 -16.80 17.79
N TYR A 62 -4.12 -17.17 17.33
CA TYR A 62 -3.83 -17.20 15.89
C TYR A 62 -4.66 -18.32 15.22
N PRO A 63 -5.54 -17.99 14.25
CA PRO A 63 -6.43 -18.99 13.67
C PRO A 63 -5.67 -20.00 12.79
N ILE A 64 -6.24 -21.19 12.57
CA ILE A 64 -5.69 -22.21 11.67
C ILE A 64 -6.19 -21.97 10.24
N LEU A 65 -5.29 -22.04 9.26
CA LEU A 65 -5.66 -22.02 7.84
C LEU A 65 -5.96 -23.44 7.35
N LEU A 66 -7.20 -23.71 6.99
CA LEU A 66 -7.65 -25.04 6.58
C LEU A 66 -7.70 -25.17 5.06
N ALA A 67 -7.14 -26.26 4.53
CA ALA A 67 -7.12 -26.54 3.09
C ALA A 67 -8.54 -26.60 2.49
N HIS A 68 -9.54 -27.08 3.24
CA HIS A 68 -10.91 -27.14 2.72
C HIS A 68 -11.58 -25.77 2.56
N ASP A 69 -11.15 -24.76 3.30
CA ASP A 69 -11.66 -23.39 3.23
C ASP A 69 -11.00 -22.65 2.08
N PHE A 70 -9.70 -22.91 1.85
CA PHE A 70 -9.03 -22.50 0.62
C PHE A 70 -9.77 -23.03 -0.62
N ALA A 71 -10.11 -24.33 -0.60
CA ALA A 71 -10.79 -25.01 -1.70
C ALA A 71 -12.22 -24.52 -1.97
N ARG A 72 -12.85 -23.76 -1.06
CA ARG A 72 -14.21 -23.24 -1.25
C ARG A 72 -14.32 -22.31 -2.43
N TYR A 73 -13.30 -21.49 -2.69
CA TYR A 73 -13.35 -20.58 -3.83
C TYR A 73 -13.51 -21.36 -5.14
N HIS A 74 -12.75 -22.45 -5.31
CA HIS A 74 -12.88 -23.31 -6.48
C HIS A 74 -14.24 -24.05 -6.54
N ARG A 75 -14.77 -24.49 -5.39
CA ARG A 75 -15.99 -25.30 -5.31
C ARG A 75 -17.28 -24.49 -5.46
N GLU A 76 -17.33 -23.31 -4.86
CA GLU A 76 -18.55 -22.54 -4.66
C GLU A 76 -18.33 -21.02 -4.77
N GLY A 77 -17.12 -20.55 -5.14
CA GLY A 77 -16.81 -19.13 -5.29
C GLY A 77 -16.59 -18.38 -3.98
N ASN A 78 -16.72 -19.03 -2.83
CA ASN A 78 -16.50 -18.40 -1.53
C ASN A 78 -15.00 -18.32 -1.19
N ARG A 79 -14.45 -17.12 -1.21
CA ARG A 79 -13.07 -16.80 -0.75
C ARG A 79 -13.03 -16.21 0.67
N ALA A 80 -14.14 -15.64 1.14
CA ALA A 80 -14.20 -14.81 2.34
C ALA A 80 -13.82 -15.57 3.62
N ILE A 81 -14.25 -16.84 3.75
CA ILE A 81 -13.98 -17.64 4.96
C ILE A 81 -12.47 -17.83 5.17
N PHE A 82 -11.73 -18.16 4.11
CA PHE A 82 -10.28 -18.31 4.20
C PHE A 82 -9.59 -16.96 4.41
N GLU A 83 -10.05 -15.91 3.72
CA GLU A 83 -9.46 -14.59 3.80
C GLU A 83 -9.57 -13.95 5.19
N GLU A 84 -10.71 -14.10 5.86
CA GLU A 84 -10.93 -13.57 7.21
C GLU A 84 -9.86 -14.07 8.19
N VAL A 85 -9.63 -15.39 8.22
CA VAL A 85 -8.61 -15.99 9.10
C VAL A 85 -7.18 -15.70 8.62
N TYR A 86 -6.96 -15.63 7.31
CA TYR A 86 -5.68 -15.24 6.71
C TYR A 86 -5.26 -13.85 7.17
N PHE A 87 -6.14 -12.85 7.04
CA PHE A 87 -5.88 -11.47 7.43
C PHE A 87 -5.80 -11.31 8.95
N LYS A 88 -6.63 -12.03 9.73
CA LYS A 88 -6.57 -11.98 11.21
C LYS A 88 -5.16 -12.29 11.74
N ARG A 89 -4.44 -13.27 11.16
CA ARG A 89 -3.04 -13.54 11.55
C ARG A 89 -2.12 -12.32 11.37
N ARG A 90 -2.21 -11.62 10.23
CA ARG A 90 -1.38 -10.44 9.96
C ARG A 90 -1.77 -9.28 10.88
N HIS A 91 -3.06 -9.13 11.18
CA HIS A 91 -3.57 -8.09 12.09
C HIS A 91 -3.03 -8.28 13.51
N LEU A 92 -3.10 -9.50 14.03
CA LEU A 92 -2.54 -9.84 15.35
C LEU A 92 -1.02 -9.58 15.39
N LEU A 93 -0.27 -10.11 14.41
CA LEU A 93 1.18 -9.90 14.36
C LEU A 93 1.56 -8.42 14.31
N THR A 94 0.84 -7.63 13.50
CA THR A 94 1.07 -6.19 13.38
C THR A 94 0.81 -5.47 14.71
N ALA A 95 -0.35 -5.72 15.33
CA ALA A 95 -0.71 -5.06 16.58
C ALA A 95 0.29 -5.35 17.70
N PHE A 96 0.67 -6.62 17.90
CA PHE A 96 1.65 -6.99 18.92
C PHE A 96 3.03 -6.39 18.65
N SER A 97 3.49 -6.42 17.38
CA SER A 97 4.81 -5.89 17.03
C SER A 97 4.90 -4.38 17.22
N LEU A 98 3.83 -3.65 16.89
CA LEU A 98 3.75 -2.22 17.12
C LEU A 98 3.70 -1.88 18.62
N ALA A 99 2.89 -2.59 19.40
CA ALA A 99 2.80 -2.38 20.84
C ALA A 99 4.14 -2.68 21.54
N GLU A 100 4.82 -3.76 21.15
CA GLU A 100 6.15 -4.10 21.68
C GLU A 100 7.20 -3.06 21.30
N ALA A 101 7.21 -2.58 20.07
CA ALA A 101 8.16 -1.55 19.64
C ALA A 101 7.96 -0.21 20.37
N ILE A 102 6.73 0.11 20.77
CA ILE A 102 6.41 1.32 21.52
C ILE A 102 6.71 1.15 23.02
N GLU A 103 6.37 0.00 23.60
CA GLU A 103 6.44 -0.19 25.06
C GLU A 103 7.77 -0.78 25.54
N GLY A 104 8.39 -1.69 24.77
CA GLY A 104 9.69 -2.29 25.04
C GLY A 104 9.77 -3.13 26.31
N LYS A 105 8.66 -3.77 26.73
CA LYS A 105 8.59 -4.55 27.99
C LYS A 105 8.71 -6.06 27.80
N GLY A 106 8.78 -6.55 26.56
CA GLY A 106 8.95 -7.95 26.22
C GLY A 106 7.69 -8.82 26.32
N ARG A 107 6.58 -8.31 26.88
CA ARG A 107 5.37 -9.11 27.15
C ARG A 107 4.63 -9.58 25.91
N PHE A 108 4.90 -8.99 24.74
CA PHE A 108 4.30 -9.40 23.47
C PHE A 108 5.23 -10.27 22.62
N LEU A 109 6.49 -10.48 23.02
CA LEU A 109 7.49 -11.17 22.19
C LEU A 109 7.10 -12.61 21.84
N ASP A 110 6.55 -13.37 22.78
CA ASP A 110 6.08 -14.74 22.49
C ASP A 110 4.99 -14.74 21.42
N ARG A 111 4.05 -13.79 21.51
CA ARG A 111 2.96 -13.63 20.54
C ARG A 111 3.48 -13.26 19.16
N ILE A 112 4.49 -12.39 19.11
CA ILE A 112 5.16 -11.99 17.87
C ILE A 112 5.89 -13.19 17.25
N MET A 113 6.63 -13.96 18.06
CA MET A 113 7.34 -15.16 17.61
C MET A 113 6.37 -16.18 17.01
N ASP A 114 5.26 -16.48 17.69
CA ASP A 114 4.23 -17.40 17.19
C ASP A 114 3.61 -16.90 15.88
N GLY A 115 3.28 -15.61 15.80
CA GLY A 115 2.72 -15.01 14.59
C GLY A 115 3.66 -15.09 13.39
N ILE A 116 4.93 -14.75 13.58
CA ILE A 116 5.98 -14.88 12.55
C ILE A 116 6.11 -16.34 12.12
N TRP A 117 6.17 -17.26 13.09
CA TRP A 117 6.35 -18.68 12.83
C TRP A 117 5.19 -19.23 11.99
N LEU A 118 3.96 -18.99 12.42
CA LEU A 118 2.75 -19.45 11.76
C LEU A 118 2.59 -18.88 10.35
N ILE A 119 2.91 -17.60 10.14
CA ILE A 119 2.84 -16.97 8.81
C ILE A 119 3.93 -17.51 7.88
N CYS A 120 5.15 -17.71 8.38
CA CYS A 120 6.25 -18.24 7.57
C CYS A 120 6.04 -19.72 7.18
N GLU A 121 5.27 -20.47 7.96
CA GLU A 121 4.91 -21.88 7.70
C GLU A 121 3.67 -22.07 6.83
N GLU A 122 2.98 -20.99 6.45
CA GLU A 122 1.86 -21.11 5.52
C GLU A 122 2.33 -21.70 4.19
N THR A 123 1.57 -22.65 3.65
CA THR A 123 1.90 -23.32 2.39
C THR A 123 2.11 -22.33 1.25
N ASP A 124 1.30 -21.28 1.21
CA ASP A 124 1.37 -20.19 0.25
C ASP A 124 0.85 -18.90 0.90
N TRP A 125 1.27 -17.75 0.39
CA TRP A 125 0.69 -16.44 0.74
C TRP A 125 -0.29 -15.92 -0.33
N VAL A 126 -0.38 -16.60 -1.48
CA VAL A 126 -1.39 -16.30 -2.49
C VAL A 126 -2.75 -16.80 -1.98
N ILE A 127 -3.73 -15.90 -1.97
CA ILE A 127 -5.09 -16.24 -1.55
C ILE A 127 -5.85 -17.02 -2.65
N PRO A 128 -6.95 -17.73 -2.31
CA PRO A 128 -7.61 -18.66 -3.22
C PRO A 128 -8.00 -18.09 -4.58
N ALA A 129 -8.52 -16.86 -4.60
CA ALA A 129 -9.01 -16.22 -5.82
C ALA A 129 -7.90 -15.71 -6.75
N HIS A 130 -6.66 -15.65 -6.27
CA HIS A 130 -5.53 -15.11 -7.01
C HIS A 130 -4.57 -16.19 -7.52
N VAL A 131 -4.81 -17.46 -7.18
CA VAL A 131 -4.02 -18.58 -7.68
C VAL A 131 -4.13 -18.65 -9.20
N ARG A 132 -2.97 -18.61 -9.87
CA ARG A 132 -2.86 -18.80 -11.30
C ARG A 132 -2.15 -20.12 -11.56
N ASP A 133 -2.91 -21.13 -11.98
CA ASP A 133 -2.34 -22.43 -12.32
C ASP A 133 -2.71 -22.83 -13.76
N THR A 134 -1.76 -23.48 -14.42
CA THR A 134 -1.93 -24.18 -15.70
C THR A 134 -2.55 -25.56 -15.53
N LYS A 135 -2.47 -26.14 -14.32
CA LYS A 135 -3.15 -27.38 -13.92
C LYS A 135 -4.26 -27.04 -12.92
N PRO A 136 -5.53 -26.98 -13.34
CA PRO A 136 -6.60 -26.55 -12.46
C PRO A 136 -6.76 -27.50 -11.26
N GLY A 137 -6.83 -26.93 -10.06
CA GLY A 137 -7.07 -27.65 -8.82
C GLY A 137 -7.59 -26.73 -7.71
N PRO A 138 -8.20 -27.30 -6.65
CA PRO A 138 -8.80 -26.51 -5.58
C PRO A 138 -7.78 -26.00 -4.53
N LEU A 139 -6.49 -26.30 -4.68
CA LEU A 139 -5.43 -25.97 -3.73
C LEU A 139 -4.25 -25.34 -4.49
N PRO A 140 -3.40 -24.53 -3.84
CA PRO A 140 -2.29 -23.88 -4.52
C PRO A 140 -1.24 -24.91 -4.94
N PRO A 141 -0.53 -24.68 -6.07
CA PRO A 141 0.54 -25.58 -6.52
C PRO A 141 1.85 -25.38 -5.76
N SER A 142 1.92 -24.44 -4.82
CA SER A 142 3.12 -24.15 -4.04
C SER A 142 3.45 -25.30 -3.09
N PHE A 143 4.50 -26.05 -3.42
CA PHE A 143 5.07 -27.09 -2.57
C PHE A 143 6.60 -27.11 -2.72
N ALA A 144 7.30 -27.66 -1.72
CA ALA A 144 8.75 -27.84 -1.73
C ALA A 144 9.59 -26.58 -2.05
N GLY A 145 9.05 -25.38 -1.77
CA GLY A 145 9.75 -24.11 -2.02
C GLY A 145 9.73 -23.63 -3.47
N ASP A 146 8.90 -24.22 -4.35
CA ASP A 146 8.75 -23.79 -5.75
C ASP A 146 7.77 -22.61 -5.88
N PHE A 147 8.17 -21.45 -5.37
CA PHE A 147 7.38 -20.21 -5.48
C PHE A 147 7.68 -19.53 -6.82
N LYS A 148 6.75 -19.60 -7.76
CA LYS A 148 6.88 -19.00 -9.11
C LYS A 148 6.00 -17.78 -9.35
N TYR A 149 5.07 -17.53 -8.44
CA TYR A 149 4.08 -16.47 -8.55
C TYR A 149 3.75 -15.97 -7.15
N PHE A 150 3.50 -14.67 -7.04
CA PHE A 150 2.94 -14.06 -5.85
C PHE A 150 1.95 -12.98 -6.27
N ASP A 151 0.99 -12.69 -5.40
CA ASP A 151 -0.04 -11.68 -5.60
C ASP A 151 0.17 -10.48 -4.67
N LEU A 152 -0.75 -9.53 -4.71
CA LEU A 152 -0.73 -8.35 -3.85
C LEU A 152 -0.76 -8.68 -2.35
N PHE A 153 -1.44 -9.75 -1.93
CA PHE A 153 -1.52 -10.11 -0.51
C PHE A 153 -0.29 -10.88 -0.02
N SER A 154 0.39 -11.57 -0.92
CA SER A 154 1.72 -12.13 -0.70
C SER A 154 2.75 -11.02 -0.51
N ALA A 155 2.75 -10.03 -1.42
CA ALA A 155 3.63 -8.87 -1.31
C ALA A 155 3.33 -8.08 -0.02
N GLY A 156 2.05 -7.81 0.28
CA GLY A 156 1.63 -7.17 1.53
C GLY A 156 2.04 -7.93 2.79
N THR A 157 1.93 -9.27 2.78
CA THR A 157 2.43 -10.11 3.89
C THR A 157 3.93 -9.93 4.10
N ALA A 158 4.70 -9.91 3.02
CA ALA A 158 6.14 -9.67 3.10
C ALA A 158 6.46 -8.24 3.59
N GLY A 159 5.67 -7.24 3.19
CA GLY A 159 5.75 -5.87 3.71
C GLY A 159 5.47 -5.79 5.22
N VAL A 160 4.48 -6.54 5.72
CA VAL A 160 4.22 -6.67 7.18
C VAL A 160 5.43 -7.29 7.87
N LEU A 161 5.99 -8.39 7.34
CA LEU A 161 7.16 -9.02 7.93
C LEU A 161 8.41 -8.11 7.90
N ALA A 162 8.57 -7.30 6.85
CA ALA A 162 9.62 -6.29 6.78
C ALA A 162 9.46 -5.23 7.88
N MET A 163 8.24 -4.75 8.11
CA MET A 163 7.93 -3.83 9.20
C MET A 163 8.21 -4.45 10.57
N VAL A 164 7.76 -5.69 10.81
CA VAL A 164 8.03 -6.42 12.06
C VAL A 164 9.55 -6.53 12.29
N TYR A 165 10.30 -6.89 11.26
CA TYR A 165 11.76 -6.94 11.33
C TYR A 165 12.37 -5.59 11.70
N LEU A 166 11.92 -4.48 11.09
CA LEU A 166 12.42 -3.14 11.40
C LEU A 166 12.13 -2.70 12.84
N LEU A 167 11.04 -3.18 13.42
CA LEU A 167 10.51 -2.72 14.70
C LEU A 167 11.06 -3.49 15.91
N VAL A 168 11.13 -4.82 15.82
CA VAL A 168 11.35 -5.68 17.00
C VAL A 168 12.48 -6.70 16.82
N ARG A 169 13.25 -6.63 15.72
CA ARG A 169 14.36 -7.57 15.48
C ARG A 169 15.33 -7.65 16.64
N LYS A 170 15.76 -6.53 17.22
CA LYS A 170 16.77 -6.55 18.30
C LYS A 170 16.29 -7.37 19.50
N GLN A 171 15.06 -7.12 19.93
CA GLN A 171 14.41 -7.83 21.03
C GLN A 171 14.23 -9.33 20.69
N LEU A 172 13.88 -9.66 19.44
CA LEU A 172 13.77 -11.05 19.00
C LEU A 172 15.14 -11.75 18.93
N ASP A 173 16.18 -11.08 18.43
CA ASP A 173 17.53 -11.63 18.28
C ASP A 173 18.20 -11.90 19.64
N GLU A 174 17.82 -11.17 20.69
CA GLU A 174 18.21 -11.45 22.08
C GLU A 174 17.67 -12.79 22.59
N ILE A 175 16.46 -13.19 22.15
CA ILE A 175 15.90 -14.52 22.42
C ILE A 175 16.55 -15.54 21.50
N THR A 176 16.47 -15.30 20.19
CA THR A 176 17.06 -16.15 19.15
C THR A 176 17.10 -15.44 17.78
N PRO A 177 18.23 -15.49 17.06
CA PRO A 177 18.30 -14.94 15.70
C PRO A 177 17.53 -15.80 14.68
N HIS A 178 17.02 -16.97 15.05
CA HIS A 178 16.34 -17.86 14.10
C HIS A 178 15.01 -17.30 13.60
N ILE A 179 14.34 -16.46 14.38
CA ILE A 179 13.07 -15.83 13.99
C ILE A 179 13.29 -14.77 12.91
N SER A 180 14.24 -13.85 13.13
CA SER A 180 14.59 -12.82 12.16
C SER A 180 15.19 -13.40 10.88
N ASN A 181 16.05 -14.42 11.00
CA ASN A 181 16.57 -15.17 9.85
C ASN A 181 15.47 -15.87 9.05
N ARG A 182 14.45 -16.40 9.72
CA ARG A 182 13.29 -17.02 9.05
C ARG A 182 12.47 -16.00 8.26
N ILE A 183 12.24 -14.81 8.82
CA ILE A 183 11.60 -13.70 8.08
C ILE A 183 12.38 -13.42 6.80
N ALA A 184 13.68 -13.14 6.92
CA ALA A 184 14.52 -12.79 5.78
C ALA A 184 14.53 -13.90 4.71
N PHE A 185 14.64 -15.16 5.13
CA PHE A 185 14.57 -16.32 4.24
C PHE A 185 13.23 -16.40 3.49
N CYS A 186 12.11 -16.35 4.20
CA CYS A 186 10.79 -16.48 3.58
C CYS A 186 10.50 -15.33 2.61
N VAL A 187 10.84 -14.09 2.97
CA VAL A 187 10.67 -12.93 2.07
C VAL A 187 11.54 -13.06 0.82
N LYS A 188 12.82 -13.44 0.97
CA LYS A 188 13.73 -13.65 -0.17
C LYS A 188 13.21 -14.74 -1.11
N GLU A 189 12.82 -15.89 -0.58
CA GLU A 189 12.38 -17.03 -1.39
C GLU A 189 10.99 -16.85 -2.02
N ARG A 190 10.03 -16.22 -1.32
CA ARG A 190 8.65 -16.10 -1.79
C ARG A 190 8.39 -14.86 -2.64
N ILE A 191 9.19 -13.81 -2.50
CA ILE A 191 8.96 -12.52 -3.17
C ILE A 191 10.15 -12.10 -4.05
N LEU A 192 11.31 -11.84 -3.46
CA LEU A 192 12.41 -11.20 -4.20
C LEU A 192 12.99 -12.11 -5.30
N LYS A 193 13.18 -13.39 -4.98
CA LYS A 193 13.66 -14.39 -5.94
C LYS A 193 12.69 -14.61 -7.11
N PRO A 194 11.39 -14.88 -6.89
CA PRO A 194 10.45 -15.01 -8.01
C PRO A 194 10.28 -13.71 -8.80
N PHE A 195 10.35 -12.54 -8.16
CA PHE A 195 10.30 -11.25 -8.85
C PHE A 195 11.42 -11.08 -9.89
N LEU A 196 12.63 -11.55 -9.57
CA LEU A 196 13.77 -11.52 -10.50
C LEU A 196 13.76 -12.68 -11.51
N ALA A 197 13.12 -13.80 -11.17
CA ALA A 197 13.17 -15.01 -11.97
C ALA A 197 12.05 -15.11 -13.02
N TYR A 198 10.92 -14.43 -12.81
CA TYR A 198 9.71 -14.63 -13.63
C TYR A 198 9.01 -13.31 -13.97
N ASP A 199 8.74 -13.11 -15.27
CA ASP A 199 7.80 -12.10 -15.73
C ASP A 199 6.38 -12.53 -15.36
N MET A 200 5.81 -11.92 -14.31
CA MET A 200 4.47 -12.24 -13.84
C MET A 200 3.40 -11.61 -14.73
N PRO A 201 2.39 -12.38 -15.16
CA PRO A 201 1.43 -11.90 -16.15
C PRO A 201 0.52 -10.80 -15.59
N ASN A 202 0.17 -9.86 -16.47
CA ASN A 202 -0.79 -8.77 -16.30
C ASN A 202 -0.27 -7.58 -15.48
N TRP A 203 0.01 -7.74 -14.19
CA TRP A 203 0.25 -6.60 -13.31
C TRP A 203 1.58 -5.89 -13.61
N MET A 204 2.61 -6.58 -14.10
CA MET A 204 3.90 -5.94 -14.42
C MET A 204 3.87 -5.02 -15.65
N GLY A 205 2.85 -5.14 -16.51
CA GLY A 205 2.76 -4.38 -17.75
C GLY A 205 3.78 -4.76 -18.84
N ILE A 206 4.46 -5.90 -18.71
CA ILE A 206 5.48 -6.34 -19.65
C ILE A 206 4.87 -7.19 -20.77
N GLY A 207 5.25 -6.90 -22.02
CA GLY A 207 4.92 -7.72 -23.18
C GLY A 207 3.44 -7.76 -23.57
N ARG A 208 2.60 -6.84 -23.07
CA ARG A 208 1.14 -6.84 -23.33
C ARG A 208 0.63 -5.49 -23.86
N PRO A 209 0.76 -5.22 -25.17
CA PRO A 209 0.08 -4.07 -25.78
C PRO A 209 -1.45 -4.28 -25.72
N GLY A 210 -2.19 -3.33 -25.13
CA GLY A 210 -3.66 -3.27 -25.23
C GLY A 210 -4.49 -3.83 -24.06
N ARG A 211 -3.87 -4.43 -23.03
CA ARG A 211 -4.50 -4.62 -21.71
C ARG A 211 -3.80 -3.72 -20.71
N GLY A 212 -4.55 -2.79 -20.12
CA GLY A 212 -4.03 -1.82 -19.15
C GLY A 212 -3.45 -2.48 -17.91
N VAL A 213 -2.45 -1.84 -17.34
CA VAL A 213 -1.96 -2.10 -15.98
C VAL A 213 -2.94 -1.46 -14.99
N ASN A 214 -3.18 -2.09 -13.85
CA ASN A 214 -4.10 -1.60 -12.82
C ASN A 214 -3.38 -1.44 -11.47
N ASN A 215 -4.13 -1.10 -10.43
CA ASN A 215 -3.69 -0.96 -9.03
C ASN A 215 -2.79 -2.10 -8.50
N TRP A 216 -2.91 -3.34 -9.00
CA TRP A 216 -2.04 -4.45 -8.56
C TRP A 216 -0.56 -4.11 -8.73
N ASN A 217 -0.21 -3.30 -9.75
CA ASN A 217 1.17 -2.92 -10.03
C ASN A 217 1.81 -2.12 -8.89
N PRO A 218 1.38 -0.89 -8.56
CA PRO A 218 1.97 -0.13 -7.47
C PRO A 218 1.71 -0.77 -6.09
N TRP A 219 0.57 -1.45 -5.89
CA TRP A 219 0.29 -2.18 -4.65
C TRP A 219 1.35 -3.26 -4.39
N ILE A 220 1.68 -4.04 -5.40
CA ILE A 220 2.74 -5.05 -5.30
C ILE A 220 4.12 -4.39 -5.17
N LEU A 221 4.45 -3.44 -6.05
CA LEU A 221 5.81 -2.92 -6.15
C LEU A 221 6.24 -2.08 -4.95
N SER A 222 5.33 -1.37 -4.30
CA SER A 222 5.63 -0.68 -3.03
C SER A 222 6.09 -1.67 -1.94
N ASN A 223 5.48 -2.85 -1.87
CA ASN A 223 5.88 -3.90 -0.95
C ASN A 223 7.16 -4.63 -1.39
N VAL A 224 7.35 -4.89 -2.69
CA VAL A 224 8.60 -5.47 -3.23
C VAL A 224 9.79 -4.56 -2.94
N LEU A 225 9.65 -3.25 -3.19
CA LEU A 225 10.67 -2.25 -2.88
C LEU A 225 10.96 -2.17 -1.38
N THR A 226 9.93 -2.23 -0.53
CA THR A 226 10.11 -2.33 0.93
C THR A 226 10.95 -3.56 1.30
N CYS A 227 10.62 -4.72 0.74
CA CYS A 227 11.36 -5.96 1.01
C CYS A 227 12.80 -5.89 0.51
N ALA A 228 13.03 -5.34 -0.68
CA ALA A 228 14.37 -5.16 -1.24
C ALA A 228 15.19 -4.19 -0.39
N ALA A 229 14.56 -3.10 0.08
CA ALA A 229 15.19 -2.12 0.93
C ALA A 229 15.72 -2.75 2.23
N VAL A 230 14.92 -3.62 2.86
CA VAL A 230 15.22 -4.23 4.17
C VAL A 230 16.07 -5.51 4.09
N PHE A 231 15.93 -6.31 3.04
CA PHE A 231 16.52 -7.67 3.00
C PHE A 231 17.53 -7.93 1.89
N GLU A 232 17.59 -7.15 0.81
CA GLU A 232 18.55 -7.41 -0.27
C GLU A 232 19.89 -6.70 -0.05
N GLU A 233 20.86 -7.49 0.38
CA GLU A 233 22.23 -7.07 0.70
C GLU A 233 23.15 -7.09 -0.52
N ASP A 234 22.86 -7.93 -1.51
CA ASP A 234 23.63 -8.00 -2.75
C ASP A 234 23.28 -6.80 -3.63
N ILE A 235 24.22 -5.86 -3.75
CA ILE A 235 24.01 -4.63 -4.51
C ILE A 235 23.65 -4.89 -5.98
N VAL A 236 24.12 -5.98 -6.59
CA VAL A 236 23.78 -6.33 -7.97
C VAL A 236 22.31 -6.72 -8.06
N LYS A 237 21.84 -7.60 -7.17
CA LYS A 237 20.41 -7.98 -7.12
C LYS A 237 19.52 -6.81 -6.73
N ARG A 238 19.95 -5.99 -5.77
CA ARG A 238 19.24 -4.77 -5.36
C ARG A 238 19.05 -3.82 -6.54
N ARG A 239 20.09 -3.61 -7.35
CA ARG A 239 20.01 -2.84 -8.61
C ARG A 239 19.03 -3.46 -9.60
N GLN A 240 19.05 -4.77 -9.79
CA GLN A 240 18.10 -5.45 -10.67
C GLN A 240 16.66 -5.27 -10.21
N ILE A 241 16.38 -5.45 -8.91
CA ILE A 241 15.04 -5.28 -8.35
C ILE A 241 14.55 -3.85 -8.55
N VAL A 242 15.40 -2.85 -8.25
CA VAL A 242 15.05 -1.42 -8.40
C VAL A 242 14.82 -1.06 -9.87
N ALA A 243 15.74 -1.44 -10.77
CA ALA A 243 15.60 -1.21 -12.20
C ALA A 243 14.29 -1.80 -12.75
N TYR A 244 14.01 -3.05 -12.38
CA TYR A 244 12.83 -3.75 -12.86
C TYR A 244 11.53 -3.16 -12.28
N SER A 245 11.54 -2.79 -11.00
CA SER A 245 10.44 -2.05 -10.35
C SER A 245 10.16 -0.73 -11.06
N MET A 246 11.20 0.03 -11.40
CA MET A 246 11.07 1.31 -12.12
C MET A 246 10.41 1.12 -13.50
N ILE A 247 10.78 0.07 -14.23
CA ILE A 247 10.17 -0.27 -15.53
C ILE A 247 8.68 -0.59 -15.35
N CYS A 248 8.34 -1.45 -14.38
CA CYS A 248 6.95 -1.85 -14.14
C CYS A 248 6.08 -0.68 -13.65
N LEU A 249 6.60 0.19 -12.78
CA LEU A 249 5.90 1.40 -12.33
C LEU A 249 5.70 2.38 -13.49
N ASP A 250 6.67 2.52 -14.40
CA ASP A 250 6.50 3.35 -15.59
C ASP A 250 5.40 2.81 -16.51
N ASN A 251 5.22 1.49 -16.59
CA ASN A 251 4.11 0.91 -17.34
C ASN A 251 2.75 1.30 -16.72
N PHE A 252 2.64 1.33 -15.38
CA PHE A 252 1.45 1.83 -14.67
C PHE A 252 1.23 3.34 -14.92
N ILE A 253 2.27 4.17 -14.76
CA ILE A 253 2.18 5.61 -15.05
C ILE A 253 1.75 5.86 -16.50
N SER A 254 2.19 5.00 -17.43
CA SER A 254 1.93 5.19 -18.85
C SER A 254 0.47 5.02 -19.26
N VAL A 255 -0.36 4.33 -18.45
CA VAL A 255 -1.79 4.15 -18.72
C VAL A 255 -2.65 5.27 -18.13
N TYR A 256 -2.11 6.08 -17.22
CA TYR A 256 -2.82 7.25 -16.70
C TYR A 256 -2.90 8.36 -17.75
N HIS A 257 -4.06 9.00 -17.81
CA HIS A 257 -4.27 10.22 -18.59
C HIS A 257 -3.61 11.42 -17.91
N SER A 258 -3.36 12.49 -18.66
CA SER A 258 -2.67 13.68 -18.15
C SER A 258 -3.44 14.44 -17.08
N ASP A 259 -4.73 14.17 -16.89
CA ASP A 259 -5.56 14.71 -15.80
C ASP A 259 -5.39 13.96 -14.47
N GLY A 260 -4.69 12.81 -14.46
CA GLY A 260 -4.44 12.02 -13.26
C GLY A 260 -5.64 11.20 -12.77
N GLY A 261 -6.70 11.07 -13.58
CA GLY A 261 -7.90 10.32 -13.20
C GLY A 261 -7.62 8.86 -12.88
N CYS A 262 -8.10 8.38 -11.72
CA CYS A 262 -8.12 6.96 -11.40
C CYS A 262 -9.41 6.34 -11.94
N ASP A 263 -9.29 5.45 -12.92
CA ASP A 263 -10.41 4.75 -13.57
C ASP A 263 -11.10 3.75 -12.63
N GLU A 264 -10.36 3.22 -11.65
CA GLU A 264 -10.86 2.29 -10.62
C GLU A 264 -11.65 2.97 -9.48
N GLY A 265 -11.74 4.30 -9.49
CA GLY A 265 -12.51 5.08 -8.52
C GLY A 265 -11.79 5.39 -7.19
N PRO A 266 -12.39 6.23 -6.33
CA PRO A 266 -11.75 6.70 -5.10
C PRO A 266 -11.38 5.61 -4.10
N SER A 267 -12.13 4.51 -4.04
CA SER A 267 -11.81 3.41 -3.12
C SER A 267 -10.50 2.69 -3.47
N TYR A 268 -10.19 2.56 -4.76
CA TYR A 268 -8.96 1.93 -5.22
C TYR A 268 -7.81 2.90 -5.41
N TRP A 269 -8.05 4.22 -5.36
CA TRP A 269 -6.99 5.23 -5.40
C TRP A 269 -5.87 4.97 -4.36
N GLY A 270 -6.26 4.52 -3.16
CA GLY A 270 -5.34 4.12 -2.09
C GLY A 270 -4.34 3.03 -2.49
N GLU A 271 -4.76 2.09 -3.33
CA GLU A 271 -3.92 0.99 -3.82
C GLU A 271 -3.35 1.24 -5.23
N ALA A 272 -3.74 2.36 -5.86
CA ALA A 272 -3.27 2.79 -7.16
C ALA A 272 -2.30 3.98 -7.01
N GLY A 273 -2.79 5.21 -7.19
CA GLY A 273 -1.97 6.44 -7.16
C GLY A 273 -1.24 6.66 -5.83
N ALA A 274 -1.84 6.29 -4.70
CA ALA A 274 -1.17 6.37 -3.40
C ALA A 274 -0.12 5.28 -3.18
N ALA A 275 -0.32 4.06 -3.69
CA ALA A 275 0.70 3.01 -3.61
C ALA A 275 1.89 3.32 -4.52
N LEU A 276 1.64 3.99 -5.66
CA LEU A 276 2.71 4.54 -6.50
C LEU A 276 3.50 5.58 -5.71
N PHE A 277 2.82 6.48 -4.99
CA PHE A 277 3.49 7.47 -4.14
C PHE A 277 4.39 6.82 -3.09
N ASP A 278 3.95 5.76 -2.39
CA ASP A 278 4.82 5.04 -1.45
C ASP A 278 6.04 4.42 -2.15
N ALA A 279 5.85 3.83 -3.33
CA ALA A 279 6.95 3.29 -4.13
C ALA A 279 7.95 4.37 -4.55
N LEU A 280 7.48 5.58 -4.90
CA LEU A 280 8.33 6.71 -5.24
C LEU A 280 9.10 7.24 -4.03
N GLU A 281 8.49 7.27 -2.83
CA GLU A 281 9.22 7.61 -1.60
C GLU A 281 10.33 6.60 -1.29
N LEU A 282 10.06 5.30 -1.47
CA LEU A 282 11.08 4.25 -1.33
C LEU A 282 12.22 4.40 -2.34
N LEU A 283 11.91 4.66 -3.61
CA LEU A 283 12.94 4.89 -4.64
C LEU A 283 13.77 6.14 -4.33
N TYR A 284 13.14 7.20 -3.84
CA TYR A 284 13.83 8.41 -3.39
C TYR A 284 14.82 8.07 -2.26
N ASP A 285 14.36 7.38 -1.20
CA ASP A 285 15.21 6.99 -0.06
C ASP A 285 16.34 6.05 -0.50
N MET A 286 16.05 5.04 -1.33
CA MET A 286 17.02 4.04 -1.79
C MET A 286 18.11 4.65 -2.68
N THR A 287 17.85 5.78 -3.33
CA THR A 287 18.78 6.44 -4.25
C THR A 287 19.36 7.73 -3.68
N GLY A 288 19.20 7.99 -2.37
CA GLY A 288 19.71 9.20 -1.73
C GLY A 288 19.12 10.48 -2.31
N GLY A 289 17.87 10.42 -2.78
CA GLY A 289 17.14 11.53 -3.39
C GLY A 289 17.39 11.73 -4.89
N TYR A 290 18.14 10.85 -5.55
CA TYR A 290 18.41 10.99 -6.99
C TYR A 290 17.15 10.75 -7.85
N VAL A 291 16.37 9.72 -7.53
CA VAL A 291 15.08 9.48 -8.18
C VAL A 291 14.02 10.32 -7.47
N ASP A 292 13.70 11.47 -8.05
CA ASP A 292 12.68 12.39 -7.55
C ASP A 292 11.67 12.71 -8.67
N LEU A 293 10.40 12.35 -8.41
CA LEU A 293 9.28 12.62 -9.31
C LEU A 293 8.19 13.47 -8.64
N PHE A 294 8.43 14.01 -7.45
CA PHE A 294 7.39 14.75 -6.75
C PHE A 294 7.09 16.11 -7.41
N GLY A 295 8.01 16.63 -8.22
CA GLY A 295 7.77 17.79 -9.08
C GLY A 295 7.02 17.51 -10.39
N GLU A 296 6.78 16.24 -10.74
CA GLU A 296 6.10 15.88 -11.99
C GLU A 296 4.58 16.15 -11.90
N GLU A 297 4.04 16.89 -12.87
CA GLU A 297 2.65 17.35 -12.81
C GLU A 297 1.65 16.19 -12.77
N LEU A 298 1.91 15.11 -13.50
CA LEU A 298 1.05 13.94 -13.50
C LEU A 298 0.97 13.29 -12.11
N ILE A 299 2.09 13.19 -11.40
CA ILE A 299 2.14 12.62 -10.05
C ILE A 299 1.31 13.48 -9.09
N ARG A 300 1.45 14.80 -9.16
CA ARG A 300 0.62 15.73 -8.40
C ARG A 300 -0.88 15.57 -8.72
N ARG A 301 -1.24 15.48 -10.01
CA ARG A 301 -2.64 15.33 -10.46
C ARG A 301 -3.26 14.00 -10.05
N MET A 302 -2.49 12.91 -10.06
CA MET A 302 -2.93 11.61 -9.53
C MET A 302 -3.27 11.71 -8.05
N GLY A 303 -2.56 12.54 -7.27
CA GLY A 303 -2.91 12.85 -5.89
C GLY A 303 -4.18 13.71 -5.78
N ASP A 304 -4.24 14.81 -6.51
CA ASP A 304 -5.37 15.75 -6.49
C ASP A 304 -6.73 15.11 -6.82
N TYR A 305 -6.73 14.02 -7.62
CA TYR A 305 -7.92 13.24 -7.95
C TYR A 305 -8.80 12.91 -6.73
N GLU A 306 -8.20 12.46 -5.63
CA GLU A 306 -8.96 12.05 -4.44
C GLU A 306 -9.70 13.23 -3.82
N ALA A 307 -9.08 14.42 -3.82
CA ALA A 307 -9.69 15.65 -3.34
C ALA A 307 -10.76 16.18 -4.32
N ASP A 308 -10.51 16.04 -5.63
CA ASP A 308 -11.44 16.45 -6.68
C ASP A 308 -12.68 15.54 -6.74
N PHE A 309 -12.64 14.31 -6.25
CA PHE A 309 -13.80 13.39 -6.20
C PHE A 309 -14.57 13.45 -4.85
N HIS A 310 -14.10 14.26 -3.91
CA HIS A 310 -14.79 14.50 -2.64
C HIS A 310 -16.09 15.31 -2.83
N VAL A 311 -17.12 14.92 -2.08
CA VAL A 311 -18.43 15.58 -2.03
C VAL A 311 -18.61 16.36 -0.73
N GLY A 312 -18.36 15.72 0.41
CA GLY A 312 -18.53 16.29 1.74
C GLY A 312 -18.45 15.23 2.84
N GLY A 313 -17.81 15.53 3.97
CA GLY A 313 -17.59 14.55 5.03
C GLY A 313 -16.91 13.28 4.50
N ARG A 314 -17.60 12.13 4.63
CA ARG A 314 -17.12 10.83 4.12
C ARG A 314 -17.65 10.46 2.72
N TYR A 315 -18.41 11.34 2.07
CA TYR A 315 -19.02 11.05 0.76
C TYR A 315 -18.11 11.44 -0.39
N PHE A 316 -18.08 10.56 -1.39
CA PHE A 316 -17.30 10.69 -2.61
C PHE A 316 -18.15 10.33 -3.83
N ILE A 317 -17.74 10.83 -4.99
CA ILE A 317 -18.28 10.35 -6.27
C ILE A 317 -17.80 8.92 -6.45
N ASN A 318 -18.75 7.98 -6.47
CA ASN A 318 -18.45 6.56 -6.34
C ASN A 318 -18.79 5.78 -7.62
N PHE A 319 -18.30 6.28 -8.77
CA PHE A 319 -18.19 5.45 -9.97
C PHE A 319 -17.17 4.33 -9.73
N ALA A 320 -17.21 3.28 -10.56
CA ALA A 320 -16.46 2.03 -10.37
C ALA A 320 -16.77 1.32 -9.03
N ASP A 321 -15.97 0.32 -8.65
CA ASP A 321 -16.04 -0.43 -7.39
C ASP A 321 -15.73 0.48 -6.18
N CYS A 322 -16.68 1.35 -5.82
CA CYS A 322 -16.55 2.32 -4.73
C CYS A 322 -17.86 2.41 -3.93
N PRO A 323 -17.86 2.16 -2.61
CA PRO A 323 -18.96 2.59 -1.75
C PRO A 323 -19.12 4.11 -1.78
N ALA A 324 -20.34 4.60 -1.56
CA ALA A 324 -20.64 6.02 -1.48
C ALA A 324 -19.94 6.73 -0.30
N LYS A 325 -19.52 5.96 0.73
CA LYS A 325 -18.80 6.46 1.89
C LYS A 325 -17.46 5.75 2.03
N ILE A 326 -16.38 6.52 2.02
CA ILE A 326 -15.03 6.03 2.29
C ILE A 326 -14.34 6.87 3.37
N SER A 327 -13.16 6.44 3.80
CA SER A 327 -12.34 7.14 4.80
C SER A 327 -10.87 7.05 4.40
N PRO A 328 -10.47 7.73 3.31
CA PRO A 328 -9.11 7.68 2.83
C PRO A 328 -8.16 8.28 3.87
N GLY A 329 -6.94 7.72 3.99
CA GLY A 329 -6.00 8.08 5.04
C GLY A 329 -5.55 9.54 4.95
N GLY A 330 -6.06 10.40 5.84
CA GLY A 330 -5.78 11.83 5.79
C GLY A 330 -4.31 12.18 6.00
N ARG A 331 -3.58 11.40 6.80
CA ARG A 331 -2.12 11.57 7.01
C ARG A 331 -1.32 11.29 5.72
N LEU A 332 -1.64 10.20 5.03
CA LEU A 332 -1.06 9.87 3.72
C LEU A 332 -1.33 11.00 2.71
N ILE A 333 -2.58 11.47 2.62
CA ILE A 333 -2.97 12.54 1.70
C ILE A 333 -2.24 13.85 2.02
N THR A 334 -2.13 14.22 3.30
CA THR A 334 -1.38 15.40 3.72
C THR A 334 0.08 15.30 3.29
N ARG A 335 0.72 14.16 3.54
CA ARG A 335 2.11 13.91 3.12
C ARG A 335 2.26 13.99 1.60
N TYR A 336 1.34 13.37 0.84
CA TYR A 336 1.34 13.41 -0.62
C TYR A 336 1.28 14.86 -1.10
N GLY A 337 0.29 15.64 -0.64
CA GLY A 337 0.13 17.03 -1.01
C GLY A 337 1.39 17.86 -0.74
N ARG A 338 2.01 17.68 0.43
CA ARG A 338 3.26 18.36 0.79
C ARG A 338 4.41 17.98 -0.16
N ARG A 339 4.61 16.68 -0.40
CA ARG A 339 5.71 16.19 -1.26
C ARG A 339 5.57 16.71 -2.69
N THR A 340 4.34 16.76 -3.23
CA THR A 340 4.10 17.26 -4.59
C THR A 340 3.83 18.76 -4.69
N GLY A 341 3.95 19.52 -3.59
CA GLY A 341 3.64 20.94 -3.55
C GLY A 341 2.18 21.31 -3.83
N SER A 342 1.24 20.36 -3.71
CA SER A 342 -0.20 20.61 -3.83
C SER A 342 -0.78 21.04 -2.49
N GLN A 343 -0.87 22.36 -2.28
CA GLN A 343 -1.53 22.91 -1.08
C GLN A 343 -3.01 22.49 -1.00
N TYR A 344 -3.65 22.29 -2.16
CA TYR A 344 -5.03 21.82 -2.27
C TYR A 344 -5.18 20.42 -1.66
N LEU A 345 -4.33 19.48 -2.10
CA LEU A 345 -4.33 18.11 -1.58
C LEU A 345 -3.88 18.05 -0.12
N GLU A 346 -2.88 18.85 0.27
CA GLU A 346 -2.43 18.89 1.67
C GLU A 346 -3.57 19.34 2.59
N ASN A 347 -4.29 20.40 2.22
CA ASN A 347 -5.45 20.89 2.96
C ASN A 347 -6.58 19.87 3.01
N PHE A 348 -6.83 19.15 1.92
CA PHE A 348 -7.81 18.05 1.90
C PHE A 348 -7.43 16.96 2.90
N GLY A 349 -6.17 16.51 2.92
CA GLY A 349 -5.69 15.51 3.87
C GLY A 349 -5.86 15.96 5.32
N ARG A 350 -5.52 17.23 5.62
CA ARG A 350 -5.68 17.83 6.96
C ARG A 350 -7.14 17.90 7.38
N TYR A 351 -8.03 18.18 6.44
CA TYR A 351 -9.47 18.15 6.66
C TYR A 351 -9.96 16.73 6.99
N MET A 352 -9.54 15.72 6.22
CA MET A 352 -9.94 14.33 6.42
C MET A 352 -9.49 13.77 7.78
N GLN A 353 -8.40 14.30 8.35
CA GLN A 353 -7.92 13.90 9.67
C GLN A 353 -8.86 14.28 10.84
N LYS A 354 -9.79 15.25 10.68
CA LYS A 354 -10.65 15.77 11.79
C LYS A 354 -11.36 14.71 12.62
N ASN A 355 -11.76 13.61 11.99
CA ASN A 355 -12.55 12.54 12.61
C ASN A 355 -11.91 11.16 12.41
N GLN A 356 -10.60 11.11 12.09
CA GLN A 356 -9.89 9.86 11.90
C GLN A 356 -9.05 9.54 13.13
N THR A 357 -9.32 8.39 13.74
CA THR A 357 -8.38 7.78 14.68
C THR A 357 -7.40 6.94 13.89
N TYR A 358 -6.13 7.31 13.94
CA TYR A 358 -5.07 6.46 13.43
C TYR A 358 -4.73 5.39 14.48
N GLY A 359 -4.69 4.12 14.09
CA GLY A 359 -4.50 2.99 15.00
C GLY A 359 -3.79 1.83 14.31
N ALA A 360 -3.72 0.66 14.95
CA ALA A 360 -2.97 -0.45 14.37
C ALA A 360 -3.67 -1.08 13.15
N SER A 361 -4.95 -0.77 12.89
CA SER A 361 -5.82 -1.50 11.96
C SER A 361 -5.56 -1.33 10.45
N ASP A 362 -4.59 -0.52 10.05
CA ASP A 362 -4.28 -0.28 8.62
C ASP A 362 -3.07 -1.13 8.20
N HIS A 363 -3.34 -2.28 7.56
CA HIS A 363 -2.37 -3.37 7.46
C HIS A 363 -1.91 -3.73 6.04
N ALA A 364 -2.49 -3.09 5.01
CA ALA A 364 -2.21 -3.46 3.62
C ALA A 364 -0.77 -3.14 3.18
N ASN A 365 -0.10 -2.21 3.87
CA ASN A 365 1.27 -1.79 3.59
C ASN A 365 1.96 -1.29 4.88
N GLY A 366 2.89 -2.09 5.42
CA GLY A 366 3.60 -1.75 6.67
C GLY A 366 4.49 -0.50 6.57
N TYR A 367 5.07 -0.24 5.39
CA TYR A 367 5.83 0.99 5.13
C TYR A 367 4.92 2.22 5.26
N ARG A 368 3.75 2.19 4.61
CA ARG A 368 2.76 3.26 4.66
C ARG A 368 2.30 3.51 6.10
N TRP A 369 2.09 2.44 6.87
CA TRP A 369 1.67 2.57 8.25
C TRP A 369 2.69 3.39 9.06
N LEU A 370 3.97 3.00 9.00
CA LEU A 370 5.03 3.69 9.73
C LEU A 370 5.15 5.16 9.30
N LYS A 371 5.15 5.43 7.99
CA LYS A 371 5.17 6.82 7.50
C LYS A 371 4.00 7.66 8.00
N ASN A 372 2.80 7.08 8.03
CA ASN A 372 1.61 7.75 8.56
C ASN A 372 1.68 7.92 10.08
N ALA A 373 2.32 7.02 10.82
CA ALA A 373 2.51 7.18 12.27
C ALA A 373 3.33 8.43 12.60
N PHE A 374 4.41 8.67 11.85
CA PHE A 374 5.29 9.85 12.01
C PHE A 374 4.74 11.15 11.42
N GLU A 375 3.73 11.07 10.56
CA GLU A 375 3.08 12.28 10.05
C GLU A 375 2.39 12.99 11.20
N LYS A 376 2.87 14.20 11.51
CA LYS A 376 2.32 15.01 12.60
C LYS A 376 0.86 15.31 12.32
N THR A 377 0.01 15.08 13.32
CA THR A 377 -1.38 15.55 13.27
C THR A 377 -1.35 17.06 13.10
N ALA A 378 -1.79 17.53 11.94
CA ALA A 378 -1.84 18.94 11.64
C ALA A 378 -3.15 19.54 12.15
N GLU A 379 -3.13 20.84 12.50
CA GLU A 379 -4.37 21.56 12.78
C GLU A 379 -5.30 21.42 11.59
N ALA A 380 -6.54 21.06 11.88
CA ALA A 380 -7.48 20.80 10.81
C ALA A 380 -7.96 22.11 10.19
N VAL A 381 -7.91 22.18 8.87
CA VAL A 381 -8.30 23.37 8.11
C VAL A 381 -9.72 23.24 7.58
N GLU A 382 -10.30 24.36 7.18
CA GLU A 382 -11.45 24.34 6.29
C GLU A 382 -10.97 23.97 4.88
N PHE A 383 -11.61 22.98 4.26
CA PHE A 383 -11.32 22.57 2.90
C PHE A 383 -12.36 23.15 1.96
N GLN A 384 -11.91 23.70 0.84
CA GLN A 384 -12.74 24.33 -0.18
C GLN A 384 -12.58 23.53 -1.48
N PRO A 385 -13.46 22.55 -1.78
CA PRO A 385 -13.40 21.77 -3.00
C PRO A 385 -13.64 22.66 -4.22
N LYS A 386 -13.04 22.30 -5.36
CA LYS A 386 -13.32 22.95 -6.64
C LYS A 386 -14.80 22.81 -6.99
N THR A 387 -15.37 23.86 -7.58
CA THR A 387 -16.77 23.87 -8.03
C THR A 387 -16.98 23.11 -9.33
N GLN A 388 -15.93 22.95 -10.15
CA GLN A 388 -15.96 22.23 -11.41
C GLN A 388 -14.71 21.37 -11.54
N CYS A 389 -14.88 20.12 -11.95
CA CYS A 389 -13.80 19.20 -12.31
C CYS A 389 -14.18 18.48 -13.61
N TRP A 390 -13.24 18.39 -14.54
CA TRP A 390 -13.38 17.61 -15.76
C TRP A 390 -12.17 16.70 -15.91
N TYR A 391 -12.44 15.39 -15.93
CA TYR A 391 -11.46 14.35 -16.19
C TYR A 391 -11.79 13.71 -17.54
N ASP A 392 -11.19 14.27 -18.58
CA ASP A 392 -11.36 13.84 -19.97
C ASP A 392 -10.95 12.37 -20.16
N GLY A 393 -9.87 11.95 -19.48
CA GLY A 393 -9.29 10.63 -19.61
C GLY A 393 -10.25 9.51 -19.22
N ILE A 394 -10.96 9.68 -18.11
CA ILE A 394 -11.95 8.72 -17.60
C ILE A 394 -13.39 9.14 -17.94
N GLY A 395 -13.58 10.23 -18.69
CA GLY A 395 -14.87 10.76 -19.09
C GLY A 395 -15.78 11.16 -17.92
N VAL A 396 -15.25 11.73 -16.85
CA VAL A 396 -16.04 12.12 -15.66
C VAL A 396 -16.06 13.63 -15.47
N MET A 397 -17.25 14.18 -15.24
CA MET A 397 -17.44 15.55 -14.75
C MET A 397 -17.92 15.55 -13.30
N LYS A 398 -17.54 16.58 -12.54
CA LYS A 398 -18.17 17.00 -11.29
C LYS A 398 -18.48 18.49 -11.33
N GLU A 399 -19.69 18.87 -10.96
CA GLU A 399 -20.08 20.25 -10.69
C GLU A 399 -20.74 20.36 -9.32
N ARG A 400 -20.45 21.42 -8.59
CA ARG A 400 -21.14 21.76 -7.34
C ARG A 400 -21.46 23.25 -7.28
N GLU A 401 -22.63 23.58 -6.73
CA GLU A 401 -23.11 24.97 -6.66
C GLU A 401 -22.19 25.87 -5.82
N PHE A 402 -21.62 25.33 -4.74
CA PHE A 402 -20.81 26.08 -3.79
C PHE A 402 -19.53 25.32 -3.43
N SER A 403 -18.48 26.04 -3.03
CA SER A 403 -17.28 25.43 -2.44
C SER A 403 -17.49 25.05 -0.97
N GLU A 404 -18.47 25.60 -0.27
CA GLU A 404 -18.76 25.14 1.08
C GLU A 404 -19.30 23.69 1.07
N GLU A 405 -18.89 22.90 2.05
CA GLU A 405 -19.46 21.57 2.25
C GLU A 405 -20.92 21.65 2.69
N ALA A 406 -21.64 20.56 2.43
CA ALA A 406 -23.03 20.40 2.84
C ALA A 406 -23.96 21.56 2.42
N ARG A 407 -23.64 22.19 1.29
CA ARG A 407 -24.40 23.31 0.74
C ARG A 407 -24.67 23.12 -0.76
N GLY A 408 -25.95 23.09 -1.11
CA GLY A 408 -26.42 23.02 -2.48
C GLY A 408 -26.25 21.64 -3.12
N PHE A 409 -26.44 21.60 -4.43
CA PHE A 409 -26.31 20.40 -5.24
C PHE A 409 -24.87 20.12 -5.65
N VAL A 410 -24.54 18.83 -5.72
CA VAL A 410 -23.36 18.29 -6.41
C VAL A 410 -23.86 17.31 -7.46
N LEU A 411 -23.47 17.51 -8.73
CA LEU A 411 -23.74 16.63 -9.85
C LEU A 411 -22.44 15.98 -10.31
N ALA A 412 -22.46 14.68 -10.54
CA ALA A 412 -21.39 13.98 -11.24
C ALA A 412 -21.98 13.15 -12.38
N CYS A 413 -21.34 13.14 -13.55
CA CYS A 413 -21.79 12.36 -14.71
C CYS A 413 -20.62 11.54 -15.25
N LYS A 414 -20.89 10.26 -15.58
CA LYS A 414 -19.93 9.35 -16.22
C LYS A 414 -20.26 9.21 -17.70
N GLY A 415 -19.33 9.65 -18.53
CA GLY A 415 -19.24 9.34 -19.96
C GLY A 415 -18.12 8.33 -20.22
N GLY A 416 -17.51 8.42 -21.40
CA GLY A 416 -16.39 7.55 -21.77
C GLY A 416 -16.84 6.14 -22.20
N HIS A 417 -16.21 5.11 -21.65
CA HIS A 417 -16.46 3.71 -21.98
C HIS A 417 -16.32 2.78 -20.76
N ASN A 418 -16.94 1.61 -20.80
CA ASN A 418 -16.85 0.62 -19.70
C ASN A 418 -15.59 -0.27 -19.74
N ASN A 419 -14.68 -0.07 -20.71
CA ASN A 419 -13.47 -0.88 -20.87
C ASN A 419 -12.32 -0.40 -19.94
N GLU A 420 -12.62 -0.31 -18.65
CA GLU A 420 -11.75 0.19 -17.57
C GLU A 420 -11.66 -0.85 -16.45
N SER A 421 -10.60 -0.81 -15.64
CA SER A 421 -10.44 -1.75 -14.52
C SER A 421 -11.42 -1.40 -13.40
N HIS A 422 -11.97 -2.41 -12.71
CA HIS A 422 -12.91 -2.22 -11.60
C HIS A 422 -14.16 -1.37 -11.92
N ASN A 423 -14.41 -1.11 -13.19
CA ASN A 423 -15.52 -0.26 -13.61
C ASN A 423 -16.83 -1.06 -13.69
N HIS A 424 -17.95 -0.37 -13.47
CA HIS A 424 -19.29 -0.87 -13.72
C HIS A 424 -19.71 -0.62 -15.18
N ASN A 425 -20.84 -1.19 -15.59
CA ASN A 425 -21.49 -0.79 -16.84
C ASN A 425 -22.30 0.49 -16.63
N ASP A 426 -21.62 1.61 -16.39
CA ASP A 426 -22.19 2.86 -15.85
C ASP A 426 -22.06 4.10 -16.75
N VAL A 427 -21.57 3.96 -17.98
CA VAL A 427 -21.59 5.05 -18.97
C VAL A 427 -23.02 5.56 -19.19
N GLY A 428 -23.20 6.86 -19.04
CA GLY A 428 -24.49 7.56 -19.09
C GLY A 428 -25.13 7.77 -17.71
N ASN A 429 -24.57 7.21 -16.65
CA ASN A 429 -25.06 7.42 -15.30
C ASN A 429 -24.68 8.80 -14.76
N PHE A 430 -25.48 9.27 -13.81
CA PHE A 430 -25.21 10.48 -13.05
C PHE A 430 -25.54 10.26 -11.57
N ILE A 431 -24.87 11.03 -10.71
CA ILE A 431 -25.02 11.02 -9.26
C ILE A 431 -25.35 12.44 -8.82
N VAL A 432 -26.35 12.58 -7.95
CA VAL A 432 -26.74 13.88 -7.36
C VAL A 432 -26.68 13.76 -5.84
N TYR A 433 -25.95 14.68 -5.21
CA TYR A 433 -25.98 14.93 -3.76
C TYR A 433 -26.63 16.29 -3.49
N TYR A 434 -27.28 16.43 -2.33
CA TYR A 434 -27.86 17.68 -1.87
C TYR A 434 -27.51 17.90 -0.41
N ASN A 435 -26.72 18.95 -0.15
CA ASN A 435 -26.16 19.27 1.16
C ASN A 435 -25.27 18.15 1.75
N GLY A 436 -24.42 17.55 0.91
CA GLY A 436 -23.58 16.40 1.28
C GLY A 436 -24.39 15.12 1.25
#